data_AF-A0A4P9XH73-F1
#
_entry.id   AF-A0A4P9XH73-F1
#
_cell.length_a   1.000
_cell.length_b   1.000
_cell.length_c   1.000
_cell.angle_alpha   90.00
_cell.angle_beta   90.00
_cell.angle_gamma   90.00
#
_symmetry.space_group_name_H-M   'P 1'
#
loop_
_entity.id
_entity.type
_entity.pdbx_description
1 polymer ?
#
loop_
_entity_poly.entity_id
_entity_poly.type
_entity_poly.pdbx_seq_one_letter_code
_entity_poly.pdbx_strand_id
1 'polypeptide(L)'
;MHLIRHRKVTDILCFWQALLYLVGNAYVLYRIAEPSIEDCFQTSTIYQITFILSMLSIHIVLLIKAYICSSHAWYLLAASAVCEAPFLCYSINTAMHPNLSVVSWDGCTPSPDIHDTLLRAVINLLPSALLSLSFLYSVRKQFHGQSSVEMRSTLLTDGVLYLLGVTLSNVFVCTTVITGLLLGYTWTAMFSFDWIVASTLIVHQLRRPITDIRSS
;
A
#
# COMPACT_ATOMS: atom_id res chain seq x y z
N MET A 1 19.41 -17.40 12.79
CA MET A 1 20.09 -16.59 11.75
C MET A 1 19.12 -16.08 10.67
N HIS A 2 18.17 -16.89 10.18
CA HIS A 2 17.17 -16.47 9.17
C HIS A 2 16.27 -15.29 9.59
N LEU A 3 15.71 -15.30 10.81
CA LEU A 3 14.85 -14.20 11.31
C LEU A 3 15.53 -12.81 11.31
N ILE A 4 16.82 -12.76 11.62
CA ILE A 4 17.61 -11.51 11.64
C ILE A 4 17.80 -10.96 10.21
N ARG A 5 17.98 -11.85 9.23
CA ARG A 5 18.09 -11.47 7.81
C ARG A 5 16.77 -10.89 7.28
N HIS A 6 15.63 -11.49 7.62
CA HIS A 6 14.31 -11.01 7.21
C HIS A 6 13.94 -9.66 7.82
N ARG A 7 14.34 -9.41 9.08
CA ARG A 7 14.16 -8.09 9.71
C ARG A 7 14.93 -6.99 8.97
N LYS A 8 16.21 -7.22 8.66
CA LYS A 8 17.02 -6.25 7.88
C LYS A 8 16.42 -5.95 6.50
N VAL A 9 15.92 -6.98 5.80
CA VAL A 9 15.25 -6.79 4.50
C VAL A 9 13.97 -5.97 4.65
N THR A 10 13.18 -6.23 5.69
CA THR A 10 11.94 -5.48 5.98
C THR A 10 12.22 -4.01 6.26
N ASP A 11 13.24 -3.72 7.07
CA ASP A 11 13.64 -2.34 7.41
C ASP A 11 14.10 -1.57 6.17
N ILE A 12 14.91 -2.22 5.30
CA ILE A 12 15.35 -1.65 4.02
C ILE A 12 14.17 -1.35 3.10
N LEU A 13 13.23 -2.29 2.98
CA LEU A 13 12.03 -2.10 2.14
C LEU A 13 11.16 -0.95 2.66
N CYS A 14 11.00 -0.82 3.98
CA CYS A 14 10.23 0.29 4.57
C CYS A 14 10.94 1.64 4.38
N PHE A 15 12.27 1.66 4.46
CA PHE A 15 13.05 2.86 4.14
C PHE A 15 12.87 3.27 2.67
N TRP A 16 13.02 2.33 1.73
CA TRP A 16 12.81 2.59 0.30
C TRP A 16 11.38 3.06 0.01
N GLN A 17 10.40 2.41 0.63
CA GLN A 17 8.99 2.77 0.55
C GLN A 17 8.75 4.23 0.94
N ALA A 18 9.26 4.66 2.10
CA ALA A 18 9.16 6.05 2.55
C ALA A 18 9.91 7.03 1.65
N LEU A 19 11.13 6.68 1.22
CA LEU A 19 11.97 7.51 0.37
C LEU A 19 11.35 7.74 -1.01
N LEU A 20 10.90 6.67 -1.68
CA LEU A 20 10.28 6.73 -3.00
C LEU A 20 9.06 7.65 -2.98
N TYR A 21 8.23 7.51 -1.95
CA TYR A 21 7.04 8.32 -1.82
C TYR A 21 7.34 9.80 -1.53
N LEU A 22 8.33 10.07 -0.67
CA LEU A 22 8.81 11.42 -0.42
C LEU A 22 9.32 12.08 -1.70
N VAL A 23 10.15 11.37 -2.47
CA VAL A 23 10.68 11.84 -3.76
C VAL A 23 9.55 12.11 -4.74
N GLY A 24 8.58 11.20 -4.85
CA GLY A 24 7.41 11.37 -5.72
C GLY A 24 6.60 12.63 -5.38
N ASN A 25 6.29 12.84 -4.09
CA ASN A 25 5.53 14.01 -3.66
C ASN A 25 6.33 15.32 -3.77
N ALA A 26 7.62 15.29 -3.42
CA ALA A 26 8.48 16.46 -3.58
C ALA A 26 8.61 16.86 -5.05
N TYR A 27 8.69 15.88 -5.96
CA TYR A 27 8.72 16.13 -7.40
C TYR A 27 7.41 16.76 -7.90
N VAL A 28 6.25 16.24 -7.47
CA VAL A 28 4.95 16.84 -7.78
C VAL A 28 4.87 18.28 -7.26
N LEU A 29 5.23 18.51 -5.99
CA LEU A 29 5.22 19.85 -5.39
C LEU A 29 6.12 20.84 -6.13
N TYR A 30 7.31 20.41 -6.54
CA TYR A 30 8.23 21.23 -7.33
C TYR A 30 7.62 21.62 -8.69
N ARG A 31 6.94 20.69 -9.35
CA ARG A 31 6.40 20.87 -10.71
C ARG A 31 5.08 21.64 -10.77
N ILE A 32 4.36 21.76 -9.66
CA ILE A 32 3.17 22.63 -9.56
C ILE A 32 3.52 24.11 -9.82
N ALA A 33 4.77 24.52 -9.59
CA ALA A 33 5.23 25.90 -9.81
C ALA A 33 5.45 26.28 -11.30
N GLU A 34 5.53 25.29 -12.22
CA GLU A 34 5.79 25.52 -13.65
C GLU A 34 4.88 24.64 -14.53
N PRO A 35 3.59 25.02 -14.71
CA PRO A 35 2.64 24.20 -15.43
C PRO A 35 2.87 24.26 -16.95
N SER A 36 3.44 23.19 -17.53
CA SER A 36 3.40 22.90 -18.97
C SER A 36 2.84 21.50 -19.23
N ILE A 37 2.21 21.28 -20.39
CA ILE A 37 1.58 19.98 -20.72
C ILE A 37 2.61 18.84 -20.78
N GLU A 38 3.80 19.10 -21.32
CA GLU A 38 4.89 18.12 -21.37
C GLU A 38 5.42 17.80 -19.97
N ASP A 39 5.52 18.82 -19.10
CA ASP A 39 5.90 18.64 -17.70
C ASP A 39 4.82 17.89 -16.92
N CYS A 40 3.52 18.04 -17.25
CA CYS A 40 2.43 17.29 -16.63
C CYS A 40 2.56 15.79 -16.84
N PHE A 41 2.87 15.36 -18.07
CA PHE A 41 3.04 13.94 -18.38
C PHE A 41 4.21 13.36 -17.58
N GLN A 42 5.38 14.00 -17.63
CA GLN A 42 6.55 13.55 -16.87
C GLN A 42 6.31 13.51 -15.36
N THR A 43 5.64 14.54 -14.83
CA THR A 43 5.28 14.64 -13.41
C THR A 43 4.35 13.54 -12.97
N SER A 44 3.29 13.29 -13.72
CA SER A 44 2.37 12.19 -13.46
C SER A 44 3.09 10.84 -13.52
N THR A 45 3.91 10.61 -14.54
CA THR A 45 4.62 9.34 -14.72
C THR A 45 5.59 9.07 -13.57
N ILE A 46 6.39 10.06 -13.15
CA ILE A 46 7.32 9.92 -12.03
C ILE A 46 6.58 9.67 -10.72
N TYR A 47 5.48 10.39 -10.48
CA TYR A 47 4.63 10.16 -9.31
C TYR A 47 4.05 8.74 -9.29
N GLN A 48 3.51 8.28 -10.41
CA GLN A 48 2.95 6.93 -10.50
C GLN A 48 4.02 5.85 -10.30
N ILE A 49 5.19 5.98 -10.92
CA ILE A 49 6.28 5.00 -10.75
C ILE A 49 6.74 4.93 -9.30
N THR A 50 6.96 6.08 -8.65
CA THR A 50 7.37 6.13 -7.24
C THR A 50 6.30 5.58 -6.30
N PHE A 51 5.02 5.86 -6.58
CA PHE A 51 3.89 5.29 -5.86
C PHE A 51 3.83 3.76 -5.99
N ILE A 52 3.96 3.23 -7.21
CA ILE A 52 3.93 1.79 -7.48
C ILE A 52 5.06 1.08 -6.74
N LEU A 53 6.29 1.59 -6.84
CA LEU A 53 7.44 1.00 -6.15
C LEU A 53 7.29 1.04 -4.63
N SER A 54 6.71 2.12 -4.10
CA SER A 54 6.36 2.22 -2.68
C SER A 54 5.34 1.15 -2.27
N MET A 55 4.24 0.99 -3.02
CA MET A 55 3.21 -0.02 -2.73
C MET A 55 3.74 -1.45 -2.83
N LEU A 56 4.54 -1.75 -3.85
CA LEU A 56 5.20 -3.06 -3.99
C LEU A 56 6.11 -3.36 -2.81
N SER A 57 6.81 -2.37 -2.28
CA SER A 57 7.65 -2.55 -1.09
C SER A 57 6.80 -2.99 0.12
N ILE A 58 5.60 -2.44 0.29
CA ILE A 58 4.65 -2.85 1.33
C ILE A 58 4.15 -4.28 1.08
N HIS A 59 3.73 -4.59 -0.14
CA HIS A 59 3.21 -5.92 -0.49
C HIS A 59 4.28 -7.00 -0.29
N ILE A 60 5.54 -6.72 -0.64
CA ILE A 60 6.68 -7.60 -0.39
C ILE A 60 6.89 -7.81 1.12
N VAL A 61 6.80 -6.76 1.94
CA VAL A 61 6.91 -6.89 3.41
C VAL A 61 5.81 -7.80 3.96
N LEU A 62 4.56 -7.61 3.52
CA LEU A 62 3.45 -8.47 3.92
C LEU A 62 3.66 -9.92 3.47
N LEU A 63 4.16 -10.12 2.23
CA LEU A 63 4.47 -11.43 1.69
C LEU A 63 5.59 -12.13 2.47
N ILE A 64 6.65 -11.41 2.83
CA ILE A 64 7.75 -11.93 3.67
C ILE A 64 7.20 -12.34 5.05
N LYS A 65 6.40 -11.49 5.69
CA LYS A 65 5.77 -11.80 6.98
C LYS A 65 4.89 -13.04 6.89
N ALA A 66 4.04 -13.11 5.86
CA ALA A 66 3.14 -14.24 5.65
C ALA A 66 3.90 -15.53 5.29
N TYR A 67 4.97 -15.46 4.50
CA TYR A 67 5.83 -16.59 4.17
C TYR A 67 6.52 -17.17 5.42
N ILE A 68 7.08 -16.32 6.28
CA ILE A 68 7.69 -16.76 7.54
C ILE A 68 6.67 -17.46 8.44
N CYS A 69 5.41 -17.00 8.40
CA CYS A 69 4.33 -17.58 9.20
C CYS A 69 3.66 -18.81 8.56
N SER A 70 4.02 -19.16 7.32
CA SER A 70 3.30 -20.16 6.53
C SER A 70 4.16 -21.38 6.21
N SER A 71 3.91 -22.49 6.91
CA SER A 71 4.22 -23.83 6.39
C SER A 71 3.07 -24.43 5.55
N HIS A 72 1.85 -23.86 5.62
CA HIS A 72 0.63 -24.47 5.07
C HIS A 72 -0.32 -23.52 4.31
N ALA A 73 0.02 -22.24 4.11
CA ALA A 73 -0.82 -21.25 3.43
C ALA A 73 -0.27 -20.83 2.05
N TRP A 74 0.50 -21.72 1.39
CA TRP A 74 1.12 -21.44 0.09
C TRP A 74 0.11 -21.10 -1.01
N TYR A 75 -1.09 -21.69 -0.97
CA TYR A 75 -2.17 -21.43 -1.93
C TYR A 75 -2.73 -20.01 -1.80
N LEU A 76 -2.81 -19.50 -0.57
CA LEU A 76 -3.22 -18.12 -0.28
C LEU A 76 -2.14 -17.12 -0.68
N LEU A 77 -0.86 -17.44 -0.43
CA LEU A 77 0.28 -16.66 -0.91
C LEU A 77 0.32 -16.61 -2.44
N ALA A 78 0.09 -17.74 -3.11
CA ALA A 78 0.01 -17.82 -4.57
C ALA A 78 -1.18 -17.01 -5.10
N ALA A 79 -2.36 -17.12 -4.48
CA ALA A 79 -3.53 -16.33 -4.87
C ALA A 79 -3.28 -14.83 -4.71
N SER A 80 -2.65 -14.39 -3.62
CA SER A 80 -2.26 -12.99 -3.45
C SER A 80 -1.27 -12.53 -4.51
N ALA A 81 -0.24 -13.32 -4.82
CA ALA A 81 0.74 -12.99 -5.86
C ALA A 81 0.10 -12.90 -7.26
N VAL A 82 -0.91 -13.72 -7.55
CA VAL A 82 -1.68 -13.65 -8.79
C VAL A 82 -2.55 -12.39 -8.83
N CYS A 83 -3.14 -11.99 -7.70
CA CYS A 83 -3.93 -10.76 -7.60
C CYS A 83 -3.09 -9.47 -7.68
N GLU A 84 -1.77 -9.54 -7.48
CA GLU A 84 -0.86 -8.42 -7.77
C GLU A 84 -0.71 -8.12 -9.26
N ALA A 85 -0.90 -9.11 -10.15
CA ALA A 85 -0.69 -8.91 -11.59
C ALA A 85 -1.68 -7.88 -12.20
N PRO A 86 -3.00 -7.93 -11.90
CA PRO A 86 -3.92 -6.86 -12.28
C PRO A 86 -3.53 -5.48 -11.74
N PHE A 87 -3.04 -5.40 -10.49
CA PHE A 87 -2.55 -4.16 -9.90
C PHE A 87 -1.35 -3.59 -10.65
N LEU A 88 -0.36 -4.43 -10.94
CA LEU A 88 0.81 -4.05 -11.72
C LEU A 88 0.43 -3.62 -13.14
N CYS A 89 -0.39 -4.39 -13.84
CA CYS A 89 -0.82 -4.08 -15.20
C CYS A 89 -1.59 -2.76 -15.26
N TYR A 90 -2.57 -2.57 -14.36
CA TYR A 90 -3.33 -1.32 -14.29
C TYR A 90 -2.41 -0.13 -13.97
N SER A 91 -1.53 -0.28 -12.97
CA SER A 91 -0.67 0.82 -12.56
C SER A 91 0.36 1.20 -13.64
N ILE A 92 0.95 0.22 -14.32
CA ILE A 92 1.84 0.47 -15.48
C ILE A 92 1.07 1.16 -16.61
N ASN A 93 -0.15 0.68 -16.91
CA ASN A 93 -0.98 1.30 -17.93
C ASN A 93 -1.30 2.77 -17.59
N THR A 94 -1.65 3.08 -16.34
CA THR A 94 -1.89 4.46 -15.90
C THR A 94 -0.63 5.34 -15.88
N ALA A 95 0.56 4.74 -15.73
CA ALA A 95 1.82 5.46 -15.81
C ALA A 95 2.22 5.76 -17.28
N MET A 96 1.89 4.86 -18.21
CA MET A 96 2.17 5.07 -19.65
C MET A 96 1.12 5.94 -20.33
N HIS A 97 -0.12 5.88 -19.87
CA HIS A 97 -1.27 6.60 -20.42
C HIS A 97 -2.01 7.37 -19.31
N PRO A 98 -1.36 8.38 -18.68
CA PRO A 98 -1.98 9.16 -17.63
C PRO A 98 -3.13 10.01 -18.20
N ASN A 99 -4.31 9.89 -17.59
CA ASN A 99 -5.47 10.70 -17.93
C ASN A 99 -5.40 12.03 -17.16
N LEU A 100 -4.95 13.08 -17.85
CA LEU A 100 -4.64 14.38 -17.26
C LEU A 100 -5.48 15.48 -17.88
N SER A 101 -5.85 16.42 -17.04
CA SER A 101 -6.45 17.70 -17.40
C SER A 101 -5.52 18.82 -16.92
N VAL A 102 -5.41 19.89 -17.69
CA VAL A 102 -4.68 21.09 -17.26
C VAL A 102 -5.69 22.13 -16.83
N VAL A 103 -5.62 22.52 -15.56
CA VAL A 103 -6.52 23.49 -14.95
C VAL A 103 -5.69 24.70 -14.54
N SER A 104 -6.12 25.90 -14.92
CA SER A 104 -5.33 27.14 -14.79
C SER A 104 -4.92 27.53 -13.37
N TRP A 105 -5.59 26.99 -12.35
CA TRP A 105 -5.34 27.28 -10.93
C TRP A 105 -4.73 26.11 -10.14
N ASP A 106 -4.88 24.87 -10.63
CA ASP A 106 -4.38 23.64 -9.98
C ASP A 106 -3.24 22.95 -10.75
N GLY A 107 -2.86 23.48 -11.92
CA GLY A 107 -1.84 22.88 -12.77
C GLY A 107 -2.31 21.56 -13.40
N CYS A 108 -1.47 20.53 -13.30
CA CYS A 108 -1.71 19.21 -13.87
C CYS A 108 -2.59 18.37 -12.94
N THR A 109 -3.87 18.22 -13.25
CA THR A 109 -4.81 17.45 -12.43
C THR A 109 -5.20 16.15 -13.11
N PRO A 110 -5.12 14.99 -12.41
CA PRO A 110 -5.75 13.78 -12.87
C PRO A 110 -7.24 14.03 -13.15
N SER A 111 -7.74 13.56 -14.29
CA SER A 111 -9.16 13.59 -14.65
C SER A 111 -9.78 12.19 -14.63
N PRO A 112 -9.83 11.53 -13.45
CA PRO A 112 -10.39 10.19 -13.37
C PRO A 112 -11.90 10.26 -13.55
N ASP A 113 -12.43 9.34 -14.35
CA ASP A 113 -13.86 9.06 -14.38
C ASP A 113 -14.23 8.20 -13.15
N ILE A 114 -15.52 8.16 -12.80
CA ILE A 114 -16.07 7.33 -11.72
C ILE A 114 -15.70 5.86 -11.95
N HIS A 115 -15.76 5.38 -13.20
CA HIS A 115 -15.38 4.01 -13.55
C HIS A 115 -13.90 3.72 -13.26
N ASP A 116 -13.01 4.66 -13.56
CA ASP A 116 -11.57 4.51 -13.29
C ASP A 116 -11.30 4.53 -11.78
N THR A 117 -11.98 5.41 -11.04
CA THR A 117 -11.88 5.49 -9.58
C THR A 117 -12.33 4.18 -8.90
N LEU A 118 -13.46 3.61 -9.34
CA LEU A 118 -13.96 2.34 -8.82
C LEU A 118 -13.02 1.18 -9.16
N LEU A 119 -12.52 1.13 -10.39
CA LEU A 119 -11.59 0.10 -10.83
C LEU A 119 -10.30 0.15 -10.00
N ARG A 120 -9.74 1.33 -9.79
CA ARG A 120 -8.55 1.54 -8.95
C ARG A 120 -8.79 1.11 -7.51
N ALA A 121 -9.94 1.44 -6.94
CA ALA A 121 -10.29 1.03 -5.57
C ALA A 121 -10.36 -0.50 -5.44
N VAL A 122 -11.00 -1.18 -6.39
CA VAL A 122 -11.08 -2.66 -6.40
C VAL A 122 -9.69 -3.28 -6.53
N ILE A 123 -8.88 -2.76 -7.46
CA ILE A 123 -7.53 -3.26 -7.75
C ILE A 123 -6.57 -3.03 -6.58
N ASN A 124 -6.72 -1.97 -5.79
CA ASN A 124 -5.91 -1.73 -4.59
C ASN A 124 -6.39 -2.54 -3.38
N LEU A 125 -7.71 -2.66 -3.21
CA LEU A 125 -8.31 -3.30 -2.05
C LEU A 125 -8.13 -4.82 -2.10
N LEU A 126 -8.29 -5.44 -3.27
CA LEU A 126 -8.32 -6.89 -3.41
C LEU A 126 -6.98 -7.57 -3.01
N PRO A 127 -5.80 -7.15 -3.49
CA PRO A 127 -4.52 -7.72 -3.09
C PRO A 127 -4.22 -7.46 -1.62
N SER A 128 -4.49 -6.24 -1.13
CA SER A 128 -4.30 -5.84 0.26
C SER A 128 -5.13 -6.68 1.22
N ALA A 129 -6.40 -6.93 0.88
CA ALA A 129 -7.31 -7.77 1.66
C ALA A 129 -6.86 -9.23 1.66
N LEU A 130 -6.50 -9.78 0.49
CA LEU A 130 -6.04 -11.17 0.38
C LEU A 130 -4.72 -11.40 1.12
N LEU A 131 -3.73 -10.51 0.99
CA LEU A 131 -2.46 -10.60 1.72
C LEU A 131 -2.69 -10.54 3.23
N SER A 132 -3.54 -9.63 3.68
CA SER A 132 -3.87 -9.47 5.10
C SER A 132 -4.62 -10.69 5.66
N LEU A 133 -5.59 -11.25 4.91
CA LEU A 133 -6.27 -12.49 5.29
C LEU A 133 -5.31 -13.68 5.31
N SER A 134 -4.41 -13.75 4.34
CA SER A 134 -3.37 -14.78 4.28
C SER A 134 -2.45 -14.73 5.50
N PHE A 135 -2.04 -13.53 5.91
CA PHE A 135 -1.27 -13.31 7.13
C PHE A 135 -2.04 -13.74 8.38
N LEU A 136 -3.28 -13.27 8.56
CA LEU A 136 -4.12 -13.63 9.71
C LEU A 136 -4.37 -15.13 9.82
N TYR A 137 -4.66 -15.79 8.69
CA TYR A 137 -4.84 -17.23 8.65
C TYR A 137 -3.56 -17.98 9.04
N SER A 138 -2.41 -17.53 8.52
CA SER A 138 -1.10 -18.12 8.82
C SER A 138 -0.77 -18.02 10.31
N VAL A 139 -0.95 -16.83 10.90
CA VAL A 139 -0.77 -16.60 12.34
C VAL A 139 -1.73 -17.47 13.16
N ARG A 140 -3.02 -17.54 12.80
CA ARG A 140 -4.01 -18.34 13.53
C ARG A 140 -3.66 -19.84 13.54
N LYS A 141 -3.15 -20.36 12.42
CA LYS A 141 -2.85 -21.79 12.25
C LYS A 141 -1.51 -22.18 12.89
N GLN A 142 -0.46 -21.36 12.73
CA GLN A 142 0.87 -21.65 13.28
C GLN A 142 0.89 -21.63 14.81
N PHE A 143 0.08 -20.75 15.42
CA PHE A 143 0.05 -20.56 16.87
C PHE A 143 -1.10 -21.28 17.58
N HIS A 144 -1.67 -22.31 16.96
CA HIS A 144 -2.67 -23.18 17.58
C HIS A 144 -2.06 -24.25 18.50
N GLY A 145 -0.73 -24.44 18.47
CA GLY A 145 -0.07 -25.58 19.10
C GLY A 145 0.91 -25.31 20.24
N GLN A 146 1.71 -24.22 20.24
CA GLN A 146 2.94 -24.20 21.08
C GLN A 146 3.55 -22.82 21.44
N SER A 147 2.90 -21.67 21.21
CA SER A 147 3.48 -20.34 21.54
C SER A 147 2.84 -19.64 22.73
N SER A 148 3.51 -18.63 23.27
CA SER A 148 2.92 -17.68 24.21
C SER A 148 1.65 -17.06 23.61
N VAL A 149 0.56 -17.07 24.38
CA VAL A 149 -0.75 -16.54 24.00
C VAL A 149 -0.64 -15.05 23.64
N GLU A 150 0.26 -14.33 24.32
CA GLU A 150 0.52 -12.90 24.12
C GLU A 150 1.13 -12.58 22.75
N MET A 151 2.09 -13.39 22.27
CA MET A 151 2.70 -13.18 20.95
C MET A 151 1.69 -13.41 19.83
N ARG A 152 0.86 -14.45 19.95
CA ARG A 152 -0.25 -14.73 19.03
C ARG A 152 -1.26 -13.59 19.02
N SER A 153 -1.66 -13.11 20.20
CA SER A 153 -2.62 -12.02 20.34
C SER A 153 -2.07 -10.74 19.68
N THR A 154 -0.82 -10.39 19.94
CA THR A 154 -0.19 -9.18 19.39
C THR A 154 -0.11 -9.21 17.87
N LEU A 155 0.35 -10.33 17.28
CA LEU A 155 0.45 -10.49 15.83
C LEU A 155 -0.92 -10.46 15.14
N LEU A 156 -1.94 -11.06 15.76
CA LEU A 156 -3.31 -11.00 15.24
C LEU A 156 -3.88 -9.59 15.33
N THR A 157 -3.73 -8.91 16.46
CA THR A 157 -4.18 -7.52 16.63
C THR A 157 -3.51 -6.59 15.64
N ASP A 158 -2.19 -6.70 15.45
CA ASP A 158 -1.45 -5.88 14.50
C ASP A 158 -1.87 -6.16 13.04
N GLY A 159 -2.09 -7.43 12.69
CA GLY A 159 -2.60 -7.82 11.37
C GLY A 159 -4.03 -7.31 11.10
N VAL A 160 -4.90 -7.40 12.12
CA VAL A 160 -6.28 -6.89 12.03
C VAL A 160 -6.29 -5.36 11.94
N LEU A 161 -5.46 -4.66 12.73
CA LEU A 161 -5.33 -3.20 12.67
C LEU A 161 -4.83 -2.74 11.30
N TYR A 162 -3.88 -3.45 10.72
CA TYR A 162 -3.40 -3.16 9.37
C TYR A 162 -4.50 -3.36 8.32
N LEU A 163 -5.17 -4.52 8.35
CA LEU A 163 -6.26 -4.84 7.42
C LEU A 163 -7.40 -3.81 7.50
N LEU A 164 -7.89 -3.53 8.71
CA LEU A 164 -8.96 -2.57 8.95
C LEU A 164 -8.51 -1.17 8.57
N GLY A 165 -7.30 -0.76 8.94
CA GLY A 165 -6.75 0.55 8.62
C GLY A 165 -6.74 0.80 7.11
N VAL A 166 -6.12 -0.11 6.34
CA VAL A 166 -6.03 -0.02 4.87
C VAL A 166 -7.40 -0.11 4.20
N THR A 167 -8.30 -0.96 4.70
CA THR A 167 -9.65 -1.10 4.16
C THR A 167 -10.46 0.18 4.38
N LEU A 168 -10.45 0.70 5.62
CA LEU A 168 -11.18 1.92 5.97
C LEU A 168 -10.62 3.14 5.25
N SER A 169 -9.30 3.26 5.11
CA SER A 169 -8.69 4.35 4.34
C SER A 169 -9.02 4.26 2.86
N ASN A 170 -8.98 3.07 2.24
CA ASN A 170 -9.42 2.91 0.85
C ASN A 170 -10.90 3.27 0.66
N VAL A 171 -11.79 2.84 1.57
CA VAL A 171 -13.21 3.19 1.51
C VAL A 171 -13.39 4.70 1.68
N PHE A 172 -12.68 5.32 2.62
CA PHE A 172 -12.74 6.77 2.83
C PHE A 172 -12.27 7.54 1.60
N VAL A 173 -11.12 7.18 1.02
CA VAL A 173 -10.57 7.80 -0.19
C VAL A 173 -11.52 7.62 -1.37
N CYS A 174 -12.04 6.41 -1.59
CA CYS A 174 -12.98 6.14 -2.68
C CYS A 174 -14.26 6.98 -2.53
N THR A 175 -14.84 7.01 -1.33
CA THR A 175 -16.07 7.77 -1.05
C THR A 175 -15.86 9.27 -1.23
N THR A 176 -14.74 9.81 -0.75
CA THR A 176 -14.42 11.23 -0.86
C THR A 176 -14.13 11.65 -2.30
N VAL A 177 -13.39 10.84 -3.07
CA VAL A 177 -13.11 11.12 -4.49
C VAL A 177 -14.40 11.02 -5.32
N ILE A 178 -15.23 9.99 -5.14
CA ILE A 178 -16.51 9.86 -5.85
C ILE A 178 -17.42 11.05 -5.53
N THR A 179 -17.52 11.43 -4.25
CA THR A 179 -18.34 12.58 -3.83
C THR A 179 -17.80 13.88 -4.44
N GLY A 180 -16.48 14.07 -4.45
CA GLY A 180 -15.83 15.19 -5.13
C GLY A 180 -16.19 15.25 -6.61
N LEU A 181 -16.04 14.12 -7.32
CA LEU A 181 -16.37 14.01 -8.75
C LEU A 181 -17.84 14.38 -9.03
N LEU A 182 -18.77 13.89 -8.21
CA LEU A 182 -20.20 14.22 -8.34
C LEU A 182 -20.50 15.71 -8.09
N LEU A 183 -19.68 16.39 -7.29
CA LEU A 183 -19.77 17.81 -7.00
C LEU A 183 -18.92 18.68 -7.96
N GLY A 184 -18.22 18.08 -8.92
CA GLY A 184 -17.36 18.78 -9.87
C GLY A 184 -15.97 19.16 -9.35
N TYR A 185 -15.52 18.56 -8.25
CA TYR A 185 -14.18 18.77 -7.66
C TYR A 185 -13.28 17.54 -7.80
N THR A 186 -11.98 17.74 -7.99
CA THR A 186 -10.98 16.66 -8.05
C THR A 186 -10.16 16.64 -6.75
N TRP A 187 -10.35 15.62 -5.91
CA TRP A 187 -9.65 15.49 -4.63
C TRP A 187 -8.52 14.46 -4.70
N THR A 188 -7.64 14.63 -5.68
CA THR A 188 -6.61 13.64 -6.01
C THR A 188 -5.55 13.51 -4.91
N ALA A 189 -5.35 14.53 -4.09
CA ALA A 189 -4.54 14.46 -2.87
C ALA A 189 -5.05 13.41 -1.86
N MET A 190 -6.33 13.02 -1.91
CA MET A 190 -6.88 11.99 -1.02
C MET A 190 -6.28 10.61 -1.32
N PHE A 191 -5.78 10.35 -2.54
CA PHE A 191 -5.06 9.09 -2.82
C PHE A 191 -3.77 8.94 -2.00
N SER A 192 -3.22 10.04 -1.48
CA SER A 192 -2.08 10.03 -0.57
C SER A 192 -2.44 9.62 0.85
N PHE A 193 -3.71 9.75 1.25
CA PHE A 193 -4.17 9.45 2.60
C PHE A 193 -4.05 7.96 2.94
N ASP A 194 -4.44 7.09 2.00
CA ASP A 194 -4.32 5.63 2.15
C ASP A 194 -2.87 5.20 2.43
N TRP A 195 -1.94 5.83 1.73
CA TRP A 195 -0.50 5.62 1.94
C TRP A 195 -0.02 6.06 3.32
N ILE A 196 -0.45 7.22 3.81
CA ILE A 196 -0.06 7.72 5.14
C ILE A 196 -0.51 6.72 6.21
N VAL A 197 -1.74 6.23 6.10
CA VAL A 197 -2.32 5.25 7.01
C VAL A 197 -1.53 3.94 6.96
N ALA A 198 -1.31 3.37 5.78
CA ALA A 198 -0.55 2.12 5.61
C ALA A 198 0.88 2.23 6.15
N SER A 199 1.59 3.33 5.84
CA SER A 199 2.97 3.57 6.29
C SER A 199 3.05 3.72 7.80
N THR A 200 2.12 4.48 8.40
CA THR A 200 2.08 4.70 9.85
C THR A 200 1.84 3.39 10.60
N LEU A 201 0.93 2.56 10.09
CA LEU A 201 0.63 1.25 10.67
C LEU A 201 1.84 0.30 10.58
N ILE A 202 2.56 0.29 9.45
CA ILE A 202 3.77 -0.53 9.29
C ILE A 202 4.88 -0.07 10.23
N VAL A 203 5.13 1.24 10.34
CA VAL A 203 6.13 1.78 11.28
C VAL A 203 5.77 1.44 12.72
N HIS A 204 4.50 1.52 13.10
CA HIS A 204 4.03 1.10 14.42
C HIS A 204 4.30 -0.38 14.69
N GLN A 205 4.03 -1.25 13.71
CA GLN A 205 4.32 -2.69 13.81
C GLN A 205 5.81 -2.98 13.94
N LEU A 206 6.68 -2.18 13.31
CA LEU A 206 8.14 -2.36 13.38
C LEU A 206 8.75 -1.82 14.67
N ARG A 207 8.15 -0.77 15.26
CA ARG A 207 8.60 -0.17 16.52
C ARG A 207 8.23 -0.98 17.74
N ARG A 208 7.16 -1.78 17.70
CA ARG A 208 6.86 -2.73 18.78
C ARG A 208 7.98 -3.77 18.79
N PRO A 209 8.89 -3.75 19.78
CA PRO A 209 9.82 -4.85 19.90
C PRO A 209 8.99 -6.11 20.09
N ILE A 210 9.38 -7.20 19.44
CA ILE A 210 9.01 -8.52 19.92
C ILE A 210 9.82 -8.69 21.22
N THR A 211 9.42 -7.99 22.28
CA THR A 211 9.85 -8.29 23.64
C THR A 211 9.35 -9.70 23.94
N ASP A 212 10.27 -10.51 24.46
CA ASP A 212 10.10 -11.90 24.89
C ASP A 212 10.20 -13.02 23.84
N ILE A 213 11.36 -13.10 23.19
CA ILE A 213 11.86 -14.37 22.60
C ILE A 213 12.99 -15.00 23.44
N ARG A 214 13.37 -14.43 24.60
CA ARG A 214 14.54 -14.93 25.36
C ARG A 214 14.35 -15.27 26.84
N SER A 215 13.13 -15.26 27.36
CA SER A 215 12.87 -15.67 28.75
C SER A 215 11.63 -16.54 28.86
N SER A 216 11.69 -17.75 28.29
CA SER A 216 10.97 -18.93 28.77
C SER A 216 11.59 -20.18 28.17
#